data_AF-A0A935GQ06-F1
#
_entry.id   AF-A0A935GQ06-F1
#
_cell.length_a   1.000
_cell.length_b   1.000
_cell.length_c   1.000
_cell.angle_alpha   90.00
_cell.angle_beta   90.00
_cell.angle_gamma   90.00
#
_symmetry.space_group_name_H-M   'P 1'
#
loop_
_entity.id
_entity.type
_entity.pdbx_description
1 polymer ?
#
loop_
_entity_poly.entity_id
_entity_poly.type
_entity_poly.pdbx_seq_one_letter_code
_entity_poly.pdbx_strand_id
1 'polypeptide(L)' 'MTNSSCYSPITLSSASWLTAVYAYDPVSRAMQVVPGASGEARSANKDHYEDMFVWFRTLMRDTFA' A
#
# COMPACT_ATOMS: atom_id res chain seq x y z
N MET A 1 9.10 -9.44 -6.07
CA MET A 1 7.87 -9.14 -5.31
C MET A 1 7.55 -7.67 -5.50
N THR A 2 6.29 -7.33 -5.74
CA THR A 2 5.84 -5.95 -5.91
C THR A 2 4.83 -5.66 -4.80
N ASN A 3 5.13 -4.67 -3.96
CA ASN A 3 4.20 -4.19 -2.94
C ASN A 3 3.39 -3.03 -3.50
N SER A 4 2.08 -3.06 -3.27
CA SER A 4 1.16 -1.97 -3.61
C SER A 4 0.40 -1.56 -2.35
N SER A 5 0.33 -0.24 -2.12
CA SER A 5 -0.41 0.36 -1.02
C SER A 5 -1.25 1.53 -1.55
N CYS A 6 -2.53 1.54 -1.21
CA CYS A 6 -3.45 2.63 -1.50
C CYS A 6 -3.86 3.28 -0.18
N TYR A 7 -3.48 4.54 0.04
CA TYR A 7 -3.94 5.34 1.17
C TYR A 7 -5.06 6.29 0.72
N SER A 8 -6.14 6.37 1.49
CA SER A 8 -7.27 7.28 1.24
C SER A 8 -7.46 8.20 2.45
N PRO A 9 -7.22 9.51 2.32
CA PRO A 9 -7.60 10.49 3.33
C PRO A 9 -9.12 10.48 3.55
N ILE A 10 -9.56 10.34 4.79
CA ILE A 10 -10.99 10.37 5.16
C ILE A 10 -11.36 11.74 5.74
N THR A 11 -10.45 12.34 6.51
CA THR A 11 -10.57 13.71 7.01
C THR A 11 -9.24 14.45 6.87
N LEU A 12 -9.17 15.69 7.37
CA LEU A 12 -7.92 16.46 7.43
C LEU A 12 -6.87 15.87 8.39
N SER A 13 -7.23 14.85 9.19
CA SER A 13 -6.32 14.23 10.15
C SER A 13 -6.51 12.71 10.29
N SER A 14 -7.25 12.06 9.39
CA SER A 14 -7.40 10.60 9.40
C SER A 14 -7.40 10.01 8.00
N ALA A 15 -6.87 8.80 7.86
CA ALA A 15 -6.86 8.05 6.60
C ALA A 15 -7.16 6.56 6.85
N SER A 16 -7.55 5.87 5.78
CA SER A 16 -7.61 4.41 5.70
C SER A 16 -6.62 3.92 4.64
N TRP A 17 -6.33 2.62 4.62
CA TRP A 17 -5.43 2.02 3.64
C TRP A 17 -5.85 0.61 3.23
N LEU A 18 -5.39 0.20 2.05
CA LEU A 18 -5.45 -1.16 1.52
C LEU A 18 -4.08 -1.51 0.93
N THR A 19 -3.57 -2.71 1.22
CA THR A 19 -2.29 -3.19 0.69
C THR A 19 -2.41 -4.58 0.08
N ALA A 20 -1.53 -4.86 -0.88
CA ALA A 20 -1.33 -6.19 -1.45
C ALA A 20 0.10 -6.38 -1.92
N VAL A 21 0.64 -7.59 -1.76
CA VAL A 21 1.91 -8.02 -2.34
C VAL A 21 1.65 -8.97 -3.50
N TYR A 22 2.31 -8.71 -4.63
CA TYR A 22 2.24 -9.52 -5.82
C TYR A 22 3.57 -10.24 -6.11
N ALA A 23 3.47 -11.49 -6.56
CA ALA A 23 4.57 -12.30 -7.03
C ALA A 23 4.30 -12.74 -8.47
N TYR A 24 5.35 -12.86 -9.28
CA TYR A 24 5.22 -13.45 -10.61
C TYR A 24 5.05 -14.97 -10.48
N ASP A 25 3.97 -15.51 -11.04
CA ASP A 25 3.77 -16.94 -11.21
C ASP A 25 4.21 -17.36 -12.62
N PRO A 26 5.26 -18.18 -12.76
CA PRO A 26 5.74 -18.62 -14.08
C PRO A 26 4.78 -19.58 -14.79
N VAL A 27 3.86 -20.24 -14.07
CA VAL A 27 2.89 -21.18 -14.67
C VAL A 27 1.78 -20.41 -15.38
N SER A 28 1.12 -19.50 -14.67
CA SER A 28 0.10 -18.62 -15.29
C SER A 28 0.70 -17.48 -16.12
N ARG A 29 2.00 -17.23 -15.99
CA ARG A 29 2.73 -16.11 -16.62
C ARG A 29 2.13 -14.75 -16.25
N ALA A 30 1.71 -14.61 -15.01
CA ALA A 30 1.03 -13.41 -14.51
C ALA A 30 1.50 -13.04 -13.10
N MET A 31 1.31 -11.77 -12.72
CA MET A 31 1.48 -11.35 -11.34
C MET A 31 0.25 -11.79 -10.54
N GLN A 32 0.46 -12.61 -9.52
CA GLN A 32 -0.57 -13.12 -8.61
C GLN A 32 -0.41 -12.48 -7.23
N VAL A 33 -1.51 -12.30 -6.51
CA VAL A 33 -1.44 -11.89 -5.09
C VAL A 33 -0.79 -13.02 -4.29
N VAL A 34 0.18 -12.68 -3.46
CA VAL A 34 0.78 -13.64 -2.52
C VAL A 34 -0.26 -13.99 -1.46
N PRO A 35 -0.59 -15.28 -1.25
CA PRO A 35 -1.58 -15.68 -0.25
C PRO A 35 -1.27 -15.10 1.14
N GLY A 36 -2.27 -14.44 1.75
CA GLY A 36 -2.14 -13.82 3.06
C GLY A 36 -1.35 -12.50 3.12
N ALA A 37 -0.89 -11.98 1.97
CA ALA A 37 -0.14 -10.73 1.90
C ALA A 37 -0.98 -9.54 1.40
N SER A 38 -2.29 -9.59 1.64
CA SER A 38 -3.21 -8.48 1.45
C SER A 38 -3.91 -8.14 2.76
N GLY A 39 -4.30 -6.89 2.91
CA GLY A 39 -5.00 -6.43 4.10
C GLY A 39 -5.44 -4.98 3.98
N GLU A 40 -6.34 -4.58 4.88
CA GLU A 40 -6.88 -3.23 4.96
C GLU A 40 -6.95 -2.74 6.40
N ALA A 41 -7.01 -1.42 6.55
CA ALA A 41 -7.27 -0.79 7.83
C ALA A 41 -8.69 -1.12 8.31
N ARG A 42 -8.83 -1.56 9.55
CA ARG A 42 -10.15 -1.80 10.17
C ARG A 42 -10.93 -0.52 10.45
N SER A 43 -10.24 0.60 10.59
CA SER A 43 -10.82 1.92 10.81
C SER A 43 -9.87 3.02 10.33
N ALA A 44 -10.42 4.19 10.05
CA ALA A 44 -9.62 5.36 9.74
C ALA A 44 -9.11 6.03 11.02
N ASN A 45 -7.82 6.38 11.06
CA ASN A 45 -7.21 7.05 12.21
C ASN A 45 -6.07 7.98 11.79
N LYS A 46 -5.52 8.70 12.77
CA LYS A 46 -4.45 9.67 12.57
C LYS A 46 -3.13 9.03 12.18
N ASP A 47 -2.81 7.87 12.73
CA ASP A 47 -1.55 7.17 12.46
C ASP A 47 -1.47 6.79 10.98
N HIS A 48 -2.56 6.26 10.41
CA HIS A 48 -2.66 5.96 8.99
C HIS A 48 -2.51 7.19 8.09
N TYR A 49 -2.95 8.36 8.56
CA TYR A 49 -2.77 9.63 7.84
C TYR A 49 -1.31 10.07 7.83
N GLU A 50 -0.59 9.90 8.94
CA GLU A 50 0.84 10.20 9.02
C GLU A 50 1.68 9.21 8.19
N ASP A 51 1.36 7.92 8.27
CA ASP A 51 1.99 6.84 7.49
C ASP A 51 1.87 7.07 5.98
N MET A 52 0.71 7.54 5.51
CA MET A 52 0.50 7.91 4.10
C MET A 52 1.59 8.88 3.60
N PHE A 53 1.94 9.90 4.38
CA PHE A 53 2.96 10.87 3.97
C PHE A 53 4.37 10.30 4.04
N VAL A 54 4.65 9.36 4.95
CA VAL A 54 5.94 8.64 4.97
C VAL A 54 6.06 7.79 3.71
N TRP A 55 5.03 7.02 3.39
CA TRP A 55 4.96 6.19 2.19
C TRP A 55 5.13 7.03 0.91
N PHE A 56 4.36 8.12 0.76
CA PHE A 56 4.42 8.97 -0.42
C PHE A 56 5.79 9.62 -0.61
N ARG A 57 6.39 10.16 0.47
CA ARG A 57 7.73 10.78 0.38
C ARG A 57 8.80 9.77 -0.01
N THR A 58 8.72 8.56 0.52
CA THR A 58 9.65 7.48 0.17
C THR A 58 9.50 7.08 -1.29
N LEU A 59 8.25 6.86 -1.75
CA LEU A 59 7.95 6.52 -3.14
C LEU A 59 8.48 7.57 -4.11
N MET A 60 8.21 8.86 -3.84
CA MET A 60 8.65 9.95 -4.71
C MET A 60 10.18 10.06 -4.74
N ARG A 61 10.84 9.92 -3.60
CA ARG A 61 12.31 9.90 -3.54
C ARG A 61 12.85 8.76 -4.40
N ASP A 62 12.33 7.55 -4.25
CA ASP A 62 12.88 6.38 -4.94
C ASP A 62 12.52 6.36 -6.45
N THR A 63 11.45 7.06 -6.85
CA THR A 63 11.01 7.14 -8.27
C THR A 63 11.77 8.18 -9.08
N PHE A 64 12.17 9.30 -8.45
CA PHE A 64 12.74 10.46 -9.13
C PHE A 64 14.20 10.77 -8.72
N ALA A 65 14.84 9.91 -7.92
CA ALA A 65 16.26 10.00 -7.57
C ALA A 65 17.19 9.54 -8.70
#